data_AF-A0A0A9XRF2-F1
#
_entry.id   AF-A0A0A9XRF2-F1
#
_cell.length_a   1.000
_cell.length_b   1.000
_cell.length_c   1.000
_cell.angle_alpha   90.00
_cell.angle_beta   90.00
_cell.angle_gamma   90.00
#
_symmetry.space_group_name_H-M   'P 1'
#
loop_
_entity.id
_entity.type
_entity.pdbx_description
1 polymer ?
#
loop_
_entity_poly.entity_id
_entity_poly.type
_entity_poly.pdbx_seq_one_letter_code
_entity_poly.pdbx_strand_id
1 'polypeptide(L)'
;MKVLEVRQLMDIICSVAWGSQNDSSLDMSSLQDEIIMIVQKQLRCPDSKVFRNGVVCALMVIKHLTCKSEEESNDTPLSEIDQDSLVLNNRSEKAFSFLELIIQGSRSNPEVHVLTYDQLAYVIMNSENMDKSFMKKVSQIMQATLQNHYIIASSDFAAKDEGLDEKLQFCLDNDLADPIVLNLCDAVVSETKRSHSFRDHRTVALPALIRVIRSLELADLTEIDALLGCAIAMPCPNIYTKFSTQDPYIQKIALDCLFHACNWFRETINSFVYMVKEGSPDKIIMRIRGVVYLQTLISRCLSQTAGYSPPSCNIDPSKSGSLDKIKKINPPKKKARKKNDKDKGDRDNDETAVEESVVAESEDEEECLVATEFSQFRENLRELDFDVCLVLTLPLAMSPEPPKDG
;
A
#
# COMPACT_ATOMS: atom_id res chain seq x y z
N MET A 1 4.62 -23.80 5.00
CA MET A 1 3.83 -24.01 3.77
C MET A 1 3.61 -22.63 3.16
N LYS A 2 3.74 -22.48 1.85
CA LYS A 2 3.49 -21.19 1.19
C LYS A 2 2.00 -20.87 1.28
N VAL A 3 1.64 -19.59 1.33
CA VAL A 3 0.22 -19.16 1.43
C VAL A 3 -0.63 -19.80 0.33
N LEU A 4 -0.11 -19.86 -0.90
CA LEU A 4 -0.79 -20.50 -2.04
C LEU A 4 -1.10 -21.99 -1.80
N GLU A 5 -0.13 -22.75 -1.27
CA GLU A 5 -0.28 -24.18 -1.00
C GLU A 5 -1.31 -24.44 0.10
N VAL A 6 -1.27 -23.66 1.19
CA VAL A 6 -2.26 -23.73 2.28
C VAL A 6 -3.66 -23.46 1.73
N ARG A 7 -3.77 -22.41 0.91
CA ARG A 7 -5.03 -22.00 0.30
C ARG A 7 -5.60 -23.08 -0.60
N GLN A 8 -4.80 -23.62 -1.52
CA GLN A 8 -5.24 -24.67 -2.45
C GLN A 8 -5.66 -25.94 -1.72
N LEU A 9 -4.87 -26.38 -0.75
CA LEU A 9 -5.21 -27.53 0.08
C LEU A 9 -6.54 -27.33 0.79
N MET A 10 -6.70 -26.17 1.43
CA MET A 10 -7.92 -25.87 2.18
C MET A 10 -9.13 -25.71 1.26
N ASP A 11 -8.96 -25.11 0.07
CA ASP A 11 -10.04 -25.01 -0.92
C ASP A 11 -10.56 -26.39 -1.30
N ILE A 12 -9.66 -27.33 -1.60
CA ILE A 12 -10.03 -28.72 -1.95
C ILE A 12 -10.77 -29.40 -0.79
N ILE A 13 -10.25 -29.29 0.44
CA ILE A 13 -10.86 -29.90 1.62
C ILE A 13 -12.25 -29.32 1.88
N CYS A 14 -12.39 -27.99 1.82
CA CYS A 14 -13.69 -27.35 1.99
C CYS A 14 -14.66 -27.66 0.85
N SER A 15 -14.20 -27.73 -0.39
CA SER A 15 -15.03 -28.17 -1.53
C SER A 15 -15.59 -29.57 -1.34
N VAL A 16 -14.86 -30.48 -0.68
CA VAL A 16 -15.37 -31.82 -0.34
C VAL A 16 -16.37 -31.75 0.81
N ALA A 17 -16.10 -30.94 1.84
CA ALA A 17 -16.95 -30.85 3.02
C ALA A 17 -18.27 -30.09 2.79
N TRP A 18 -18.29 -29.10 1.90
CA TRP A 18 -19.45 -28.27 1.56
C TRP A 18 -19.95 -28.47 0.11
N GLY A 19 -19.37 -29.42 -0.63
CA GLY A 19 -19.74 -29.76 -2.01
C GLY A 19 -21.16 -30.32 -2.13
N SER A 20 -21.69 -30.27 -3.37
CA SER A 20 -23.09 -30.52 -3.73
C SER A 20 -23.77 -31.64 -2.93
N GLN A 21 -24.84 -31.27 -2.22
CA GLN A 21 -25.76 -32.13 -1.48
C GLN A 21 -26.61 -33.07 -2.38
N ASN A 22 -26.32 -33.13 -3.69
CA ASN A 22 -27.09 -33.94 -4.64
C ASN A 22 -26.98 -35.45 -4.34
N ASP A 23 -25.90 -35.89 -3.67
CA ASP A 23 -25.81 -37.24 -3.10
C ASP A 23 -26.22 -37.20 -1.62
N SER A 24 -27.53 -37.27 -1.38
CA SER A 24 -28.20 -37.31 -0.06
C SER A 24 -27.84 -38.49 0.86
N SER A 25 -26.74 -39.21 0.58
CA SER A 25 -26.31 -40.40 1.31
C SER A 25 -25.12 -40.18 2.26
N LEU A 26 -24.42 -39.04 2.18
CA LEU A 26 -23.26 -38.75 3.02
C LEU A 26 -23.45 -37.44 3.80
N ASP A 27 -23.77 -37.56 5.09
CA ASP A 27 -23.74 -36.42 6.02
C ASP A 27 -22.28 -36.04 6.34
N MET A 28 -21.80 -34.97 5.73
CA MET A 28 -20.46 -34.42 5.94
C MET A 28 -20.38 -33.44 7.12
N SER A 29 -21.44 -33.33 7.95
CA SER A 29 -21.46 -32.44 9.13
C SER A 29 -20.27 -32.68 10.07
N SER A 30 -19.93 -33.95 10.32
CA SER A 30 -18.78 -34.34 11.13
C SER A 30 -17.45 -33.79 10.59
N LEU A 31 -17.23 -33.87 9.29
CA LEU A 31 -16.03 -33.34 8.63
C LEU A 31 -16.00 -31.80 8.69
N GLN A 32 -17.14 -31.14 8.48
CA GLN A 32 -17.26 -29.68 8.61
C GLN A 32 -16.88 -29.22 10.03
N ASP A 33 -17.39 -29.90 11.05
CA ASP A 33 -17.10 -29.60 12.45
C ASP A 33 -15.62 -29.83 12.80
N GLU A 34 -15.01 -30.91 12.30
CA GLU A 34 -13.56 -31.16 12.48
C GLU A 34 -12.70 -30.07 11.83
N ILE A 35 -13.04 -29.67 10.60
CA ILE A 35 -12.37 -28.58 9.88
C ILE A 35 -12.45 -27.28 10.68
N ILE A 36 -13.65 -26.88 11.08
CA ILE A 36 -13.92 -25.68 11.88
C ILE A 36 -13.12 -25.73 13.18
N MET A 37 -13.09 -26.88 13.87
CA MET A 37 -12.34 -27.07 15.11
C MET A 37 -10.82 -26.90 14.91
N ILE A 38 -10.26 -27.49 13.86
CA ILE A 38 -8.83 -27.37 13.53
C ILE A 38 -8.48 -25.91 13.26
N VAL A 39 -9.29 -25.21 12.46
CA VAL A 39 -9.09 -23.79 12.16
C VAL A 39 -9.14 -22.94 13.42
N GLN A 40 -10.15 -23.12 14.27
CA GLN A 40 -10.25 -22.40 15.55
C GLN A 40 -9.04 -22.65 16.47
N LYS A 41 -8.52 -23.89 16.47
CA LYS A 41 -7.31 -24.22 17.23
C LYS A 41 -6.08 -23.50 16.69
N GLN A 42 -5.94 -23.37 15.37
CA GLN A 42 -4.85 -22.61 14.75
C GLN A 42 -4.97 -21.11 15.06
N LEU A 43 -6.17 -20.54 15.03
CA LEU A 43 -6.43 -19.13 15.36
C LEU A 43 -6.18 -18.77 16.83
N ARG A 44 -6.15 -19.76 17.74
CA ARG A 44 -5.82 -19.57 19.16
C ARG A 44 -4.36 -19.90 19.47
N CYS A 45 -3.57 -20.28 18.47
CA CYS A 45 -2.18 -20.63 18.67
C CYS A 45 -1.32 -19.36 18.83
N PRO A 46 -0.52 -19.24 19.91
CA PRO A 46 0.37 -18.10 20.08
C PRO A 46 1.54 -18.09 19.08
N ASP A 47 1.82 -19.22 18.42
CA ASP A 47 2.80 -19.26 17.33
C ASP A 47 2.24 -18.54 16.10
N SER A 48 2.87 -17.41 15.77
CA SER A 48 2.49 -16.57 14.62
C SER A 48 2.48 -17.33 13.29
N LYS A 49 3.32 -18.36 13.11
CA LYS A 49 3.31 -19.17 11.87
C LYS A 49 2.08 -20.05 11.78
N VAL A 50 1.64 -20.62 12.90
CA VAL A 50 0.44 -21.44 12.97
C VAL A 50 -0.79 -20.55 12.85
N PHE A 51 -0.83 -19.43 13.56
CA PHE A 51 -1.89 -18.43 13.46
C PHE A 51 -2.05 -17.93 12.03
N ARG A 52 -0.95 -17.60 11.35
CA ARG A 52 -0.92 -17.19 9.94
C ARG A 52 -1.58 -18.21 9.01
N ASN A 53 -1.27 -19.50 9.16
CA ASN A 53 -1.94 -20.55 8.38
C ASN A 53 -3.42 -20.65 8.75
N GLY A 54 -3.75 -20.53 10.03
CA GLY A 54 -5.12 -20.48 10.53
C GLY A 54 -5.95 -19.38 9.87
N VAL A 55 -5.39 -18.18 9.69
CA VAL A 55 -6.03 -17.06 8.97
C VAL A 55 -6.39 -17.46 7.53
N VAL A 56 -5.43 -18.02 6.79
CA VAL A 56 -5.67 -18.47 5.40
C VAL A 56 -6.75 -19.55 5.37
N CYS A 57 -6.65 -20.55 6.25
CA CYS A 57 -7.62 -21.64 6.31
C CYS A 57 -9.02 -21.13 6.66
N ALA A 58 -9.12 -20.21 7.62
CA ALA A 58 -10.40 -19.65 8.06
C ALA A 58 -11.08 -18.83 6.97
N LEU A 59 -10.33 -18.06 6.18
CA LEU A 59 -10.88 -17.34 5.04
C LEU A 59 -11.37 -18.28 3.93
N MET A 60 -10.74 -19.44 3.77
CA MET A 60 -11.26 -20.49 2.89
C MET A 60 -12.52 -21.16 3.46
N VAL A 61 -12.62 -21.37 4.77
CA VAL A 61 -13.90 -21.81 5.38
C VAL A 61 -15.00 -20.76 5.16
N ILE A 62 -14.69 -19.48 5.35
CA ILE A 62 -15.62 -18.36 5.11
C ILE A 62 -16.12 -18.41 3.66
N LYS A 63 -15.23 -18.55 2.68
CA LYS A 63 -15.59 -18.72 1.25
C LYS A 63 -16.69 -19.76 1.08
N HIS A 64 -16.47 -20.97 1.58
CA HIS A 64 -17.40 -22.10 1.39
C HIS A 64 -18.68 -21.99 2.23
N LEU A 65 -18.65 -21.28 3.35
CA LEU A 65 -19.86 -20.97 4.13
C LEU A 65 -20.76 -19.93 3.46
N THR A 66 -20.17 -18.98 2.74
CA THR A 66 -20.90 -17.86 2.13
C THR A 66 -21.17 -18.04 0.65
N CYS A 67 -20.56 -19.01 -0.03
CA CYS A 67 -20.94 -19.41 -1.38
C CYS A 67 -22.35 -20.02 -1.39
N LYS A 68 -23.24 -19.44 -2.19
CA LYS A 68 -24.59 -19.95 -2.43
C LYS A 68 -24.60 -20.92 -3.61
N SER A 69 -25.48 -21.92 -3.55
CA SER A 69 -25.78 -22.78 -4.71
C SER A 69 -26.40 -21.95 -5.84
N GLU A 70 -26.29 -22.41 -7.10
CA GLU A 70 -26.91 -21.76 -8.26
C GLU A 70 -28.44 -21.66 -8.14
N GLU A 71 -29.05 -22.54 -7.34
CA GLU A 71 -30.49 -22.58 -7.10
C GLU A 71 -30.96 -21.59 -6.00
N GLU A 72 -30.04 -21.07 -5.18
CA GLU A 72 -30.37 -20.15 -4.09
C GLU A 72 -30.43 -18.70 -4.60
N SER A 73 -31.45 -17.95 -4.19
CA SER A 73 -31.53 -16.52 -4.53
C SER A 73 -30.37 -15.74 -3.90
N ASN A 74 -29.71 -14.93 -4.72
CA ASN A 74 -28.61 -14.07 -4.30
C ASN A 74 -28.87 -12.63 -4.74
N ASP A 75 -29.95 -12.07 -4.21
CA ASP A 75 -30.35 -10.70 -4.46
C ASP A 75 -29.49 -9.72 -3.65
N THR A 76 -29.20 -8.57 -4.24
CA THR A 76 -28.49 -7.50 -3.53
C THR A 76 -29.47 -6.88 -2.53
N PRO A 77 -29.12 -6.78 -1.23
CA PRO A 77 -29.97 -6.10 -0.25
C PRO A 77 -30.30 -4.67 -0.72
N LEU A 78 -31.58 -4.29 -0.71
CA LEU A 78 -32.00 -2.93 -1.05
C LEU A 78 -31.41 -1.94 -0.03
N SER A 79 -30.71 -0.92 -0.53
CA SER A 79 -29.75 -0.10 0.20
C SER A 79 -30.32 1.00 1.10
N GLU A 80 -31.65 1.17 1.24
CA GLU A 80 -32.17 2.45 1.73
C GLU A 80 -33.02 2.43 3.03
N ILE A 81 -33.40 1.28 3.60
CA ILE A 81 -34.45 1.30 4.64
C ILE A 81 -34.00 0.93 6.07
N ASP A 82 -32.88 0.24 6.30
CA ASP A 82 -32.29 0.21 7.65
C ASP A 82 -30.90 -0.43 7.62
N GLN A 83 -29.85 0.35 7.83
CA GLN A 83 -28.48 -0.18 8.00
C GLN A 83 -28.39 -1.15 9.20
N ASP A 84 -29.30 -1.03 10.17
CA ASP A 84 -29.39 -1.90 11.36
C ASP A 84 -30.20 -3.19 11.14
N SER A 85 -30.88 -3.36 10.00
CA SER A 85 -31.77 -4.50 9.73
C SER A 85 -31.19 -5.57 8.81
N LEU A 86 -29.90 -5.48 8.45
CA LEU A 86 -29.30 -6.43 7.51
C LEU A 86 -29.19 -7.84 8.14
N VAL A 87 -30.17 -8.68 7.85
CA VAL A 87 -30.26 -10.05 8.36
C VAL A 87 -29.34 -10.96 7.54
N LEU A 88 -28.39 -11.58 8.22
CA LEU A 88 -27.56 -12.65 7.67
C LEU A 88 -28.24 -14.00 7.91
N ASN A 89 -28.05 -14.96 7.00
CA ASN A 89 -28.43 -16.34 7.28
C ASN A 89 -27.44 -16.99 8.27
N ASN A 90 -27.83 -18.12 8.86
CA ASN A 90 -27.01 -18.82 9.87
C ASN A 90 -25.56 -19.15 9.41
N ARG A 91 -25.34 -19.44 8.11
CA ARG A 91 -23.99 -19.72 7.58
C ARG A 91 -23.16 -18.44 7.50
N SER A 92 -23.75 -17.37 6.97
CA SER A 92 -23.16 -16.05 6.84
C SER A 92 -22.88 -15.40 8.19
N GLU A 93 -23.74 -15.62 9.20
CA GLU A 93 -23.48 -15.19 10.59
C GLU A 93 -22.23 -15.88 11.16
N LYS A 94 -22.12 -17.21 11.03
CA LYS A 94 -20.94 -17.96 11.46
C LYS A 94 -19.68 -17.49 10.75
N ALA A 95 -19.75 -17.31 9.44
CA ALA A 95 -18.65 -16.81 8.62
C ALA A 95 -18.22 -15.40 9.06
N PHE A 96 -19.19 -14.54 9.36
CA PHE A 96 -18.95 -13.19 9.82
C PHE A 96 -18.28 -13.16 11.20
N SER A 97 -18.75 -13.97 12.16
CA SER A 97 -18.08 -14.10 13.46
C SER A 97 -16.64 -14.60 13.34
N PHE A 98 -16.36 -15.51 12.39
CA PHE A 98 -15.00 -15.92 12.09
C PHE A 98 -14.15 -14.76 11.57
N LEU A 99 -14.68 -13.98 10.65
CA LEU A 99 -13.99 -12.83 10.09
C LEU A 99 -13.62 -11.81 11.17
N GLU A 100 -14.55 -11.46 12.05
CA GLU A 100 -14.31 -10.55 13.17
C GLU A 100 -13.20 -11.06 14.09
N LEU A 101 -13.22 -12.35 14.42
CA LEU A 101 -12.20 -12.99 15.25
C LEU A 101 -10.80 -12.87 14.63
N ILE A 102 -10.69 -13.09 13.32
CA ILE A 102 -9.41 -13.04 12.60
C ILE A 102 -8.91 -11.59 12.49
N ILE A 103 -9.79 -10.64 12.16
CA ILE A 103 -9.44 -9.22 12.08
C ILE A 103 -8.95 -8.75 13.45
N GLN A 104 -9.65 -9.07 14.53
CA GLN A 104 -9.26 -8.70 15.88
C GLN A 104 -7.96 -9.38 16.32
N GLY A 105 -7.83 -10.69 16.05
CA GLY A 105 -6.67 -11.49 16.42
C GLY A 105 -5.39 -11.10 15.67
N SER A 106 -5.50 -10.51 14.49
CA SER A 106 -4.36 -10.11 13.66
C SER A 106 -3.81 -8.71 13.97
N ARG A 107 -4.55 -7.83 14.67
CA ARG A 107 -4.15 -6.42 14.92
C ARG A 107 -2.77 -6.24 15.57
N SER A 108 -2.36 -7.18 16.40
CA SER A 108 -1.08 -7.15 17.11
C SER A 108 0.13 -7.51 16.22
N ASN A 109 -0.13 -8.11 15.04
CA ASN A 109 0.90 -8.52 14.10
C ASN A 109 0.65 -7.89 12.71
N PRO A 110 1.44 -6.89 12.30
CA PRO A 110 1.24 -6.19 11.02
C PRO A 110 1.24 -7.12 9.82
N GLU A 111 2.16 -8.08 9.77
CA GLU A 111 2.29 -9.01 8.65
C GLU A 111 1.03 -9.88 8.52
N VAL A 112 0.48 -10.36 9.64
CA VAL A 112 -0.73 -11.18 9.59
C VAL A 112 -1.97 -10.32 9.34
N HIS A 113 -1.99 -9.07 9.79
CA HIS A 113 -3.11 -8.15 9.55
C HIS A 113 -3.22 -7.79 8.06
N VAL A 114 -2.11 -7.41 7.43
CA VAL A 114 -2.04 -7.20 5.99
C VAL A 114 -2.43 -8.50 5.25
N LEU A 115 -2.02 -9.68 5.75
CA LEU A 115 -2.34 -10.97 5.12
C LEU A 115 -3.84 -11.22 5.15
N THR A 116 -4.47 -10.90 6.27
CA THR A 116 -5.91 -11.09 6.48
C THR A 116 -6.69 -10.34 5.42
N TYR A 117 -6.38 -9.05 5.20
CA TYR A 117 -7.06 -8.27 4.18
C TYR A 117 -6.72 -8.73 2.76
N ASP A 118 -5.45 -9.00 2.44
CA ASP A 118 -5.09 -9.50 1.11
C ASP A 118 -5.75 -10.85 0.77
N GLN A 119 -5.85 -11.75 1.76
CA GLN A 119 -6.55 -13.03 1.58
C GLN A 119 -8.06 -12.85 1.49
N LEU A 120 -8.65 -11.93 2.26
CA LEU A 120 -10.07 -11.63 2.17
C LEU A 120 -10.43 -11.06 0.79
N ALA A 121 -9.65 -10.09 0.30
CA ALA A 121 -9.81 -9.54 -1.04
C ALA A 121 -9.67 -10.64 -2.11
N TYR A 122 -8.68 -11.53 -1.96
CA TYR A 122 -8.56 -12.69 -2.85
C TYR A 122 -9.83 -13.56 -2.83
N VAL A 123 -10.35 -13.91 -1.66
CA VAL A 123 -11.54 -14.75 -1.53
C VAL A 123 -12.74 -14.10 -2.21
N ILE A 124 -12.96 -12.81 -1.97
CA ILE A 124 -14.08 -12.06 -2.58
C ILE A 124 -13.94 -12.03 -4.11
N MET A 125 -12.76 -11.64 -4.63
CA MET A 125 -12.52 -11.54 -6.08
C MET A 125 -12.60 -12.89 -6.82
N ASN A 126 -12.37 -14.01 -6.12
CA ASN A 126 -12.33 -15.35 -6.72
C ASN A 126 -13.53 -16.22 -6.33
N SER A 127 -14.64 -15.61 -5.87
CA SER A 127 -15.87 -16.30 -5.53
C SER A 127 -17.02 -15.81 -6.41
N GLU A 128 -17.54 -16.68 -7.27
CA GLU A 128 -18.54 -16.29 -8.28
C GLU A 128 -19.92 -15.99 -7.68
N ASN A 129 -20.34 -16.75 -6.66
CA ASN A 129 -21.69 -16.62 -6.06
C ASN A 129 -21.64 -16.47 -4.52
N MET A 130 -20.82 -15.53 -4.03
CA MET A 130 -20.77 -15.22 -2.60
C MET A 130 -22.04 -14.47 -2.15
N ASP A 131 -22.53 -14.76 -0.94
CA ASP A 131 -23.73 -14.16 -0.37
C ASP A 131 -23.60 -12.62 -0.29
N LYS A 132 -24.46 -11.91 -1.03
CA LYS A 132 -24.43 -10.46 -1.13
C LYS A 132 -24.74 -9.75 0.19
N SER A 133 -25.57 -10.34 1.06
CA SER A 133 -25.81 -9.79 2.40
C SER A 133 -24.54 -9.82 3.23
N PHE A 134 -23.81 -10.94 3.21
CA PHE A 134 -22.50 -11.04 3.85
C PHE A 134 -21.53 -9.99 3.29
N MET A 135 -21.42 -9.89 1.96
CA MET A 135 -20.52 -8.90 1.33
C MET A 135 -20.86 -7.46 1.73
N LYS A 136 -22.16 -7.07 1.74
CA LYS A 136 -22.53 -5.69 2.16
C LYS A 136 -22.19 -5.43 3.62
N LYS A 137 -22.38 -6.40 4.53
CA LYS A 137 -21.97 -6.25 5.93
C LYS A 137 -20.45 -6.08 6.09
N VAL A 138 -19.67 -6.86 5.33
CA VAL A 138 -18.22 -6.72 5.31
C VAL A 138 -17.84 -5.34 4.76
N SER A 139 -18.47 -4.88 3.68
CA SER A 139 -18.22 -3.55 3.09
C SER A 139 -18.44 -2.44 4.10
N GLN A 140 -19.59 -2.44 4.80
CA GLN A 140 -19.90 -1.46 5.85
C GLN A 140 -18.80 -1.36 6.92
N ILE A 141 -18.28 -2.50 7.38
CA ILE A 141 -17.25 -2.50 8.44
C ILE A 141 -15.88 -2.10 7.90
N MET A 142 -15.53 -2.48 6.68
CA MET A 142 -14.28 -2.06 6.06
C MET A 142 -14.29 -0.55 5.78
N GLN A 143 -15.38 -0.03 5.22
CA GLN A 143 -15.57 1.40 4.99
C GLN A 143 -15.56 2.18 6.32
N ALA A 144 -16.29 1.72 7.34
CA ALA A 144 -16.25 2.32 8.67
C ALA A 144 -14.84 2.28 9.29
N THR A 145 -14.08 1.20 9.07
CA THR A 145 -12.68 1.11 9.53
C THR A 145 -11.81 2.14 8.82
N LEU A 146 -11.98 2.34 7.51
CA LEU A 146 -11.26 3.36 6.75
C LEU A 146 -11.62 4.77 7.26
N GLN A 147 -12.91 5.07 7.33
CA GLN A 147 -13.43 6.39 7.72
C GLN A 147 -12.96 6.77 9.13
N ASN A 148 -13.16 5.90 10.12
CA ASN A 148 -12.89 6.20 11.52
C ASN A 148 -11.39 6.40 11.85
N HIS A 149 -10.48 5.88 11.03
CA HIS A 149 -9.04 5.91 11.35
C HIS A 149 -8.22 6.81 10.43
N TYR A 150 -8.70 7.07 9.21
CA TYR A 150 -7.87 7.69 8.18
C TYR A 150 -8.54 8.84 7.45
N ILE A 151 -9.86 9.00 7.51
CA ILE A 151 -10.57 10.02 6.73
C ILE A 151 -11.07 11.13 7.65
N ILE A 152 -10.81 12.37 7.26
CA ILE A 152 -11.34 13.59 7.90
C ILE A 152 -11.88 14.53 6.82
N ALA A 153 -12.68 15.54 7.19
CA ALA A 153 -13.00 16.64 6.30
C ALA A 153 -11.80 17.59 6.16
N SER A 154 -11.67 18.30 5.04
CA SER A 154 -10.61 19.29 4.86
C SER A 154 -10.72 20.44 5.87
N SER A 155 -11.93 20.79 6.30
CA SER A 155 -12.20 21.77 7.35
C SER A 155 -11.71 21.34 8.74
N ASP A 156 -11.61 20.03 8.99
CA ASP A 156 -11.12 19.45 10.24
C ASP A 156 -9.60 19.32 10.30
N PHE A 157 -8.90 19.56 9.17
CA PHE A 157 -7.45 19.51 9.14
C PHE A 157 -6.83 20.65 9.94
N ALA A 158 -6.10 20.29 11.00
CA ALA A 158 -5.32 21.21 11.81
C ALA A 158 -3.90 20.66 12.00
N ALA A 159 -2.89 21.39 11.49
CA ALA A 159 -1.50 21.05 11.74
C ALA A 159 -1.20 21.09 13.24
N LYS A 160 -0.66 20.00 13.79
CA LYS A 160 -0.34 19.89 15.22
C LYS A 160 1.02 20.51 15.50
N ASP A 161 1.08 21.40 16.49
CA ASP A 161 2.29 22.15 16.86
C ASP A 161 3.23 21.32 17.76
N GLU A 162 3.66 20.16 17.26
CA GLU A 162 4.56 19.22 17.96
C GLU A 162 5.93 19.12 17.27
N GLY A 163 6.32 20.14 16.50
CA GLY A 163 7.59 20.15 15.75
C GLY A 163 7.58 19.34 14.46
N LEU A 164 6.44 18.78 14.06
CA LEU A 164 6.18 18.20 12.75
C LEU A 164 5.17 19.09 12.01
N ASP A 165 5.66 19.96 11.14
CA ASP A 165 4.81 20.81 10.31
C ASP A 165 4.15 19.95 9.21
N GLU A 166 2.82 20.05 9.07
CA GLU A 166 2.00 19.22 8.19
C GLU A 166 1.24 20.07 7.17
N LYS A 167 1.09 19.54 5.95
CA LYS A 167 0.29 20.17 4.88
C LYS A 167 -0.51 19.14 4.12
N LEU A 168 -1.69 19.57 3.67
CA LEU A 168 -2.47 18.87 2.65
C LEU A 168 -1.70 18.94 1.32
N GLN A 169 -1.43 17.78 0.75
CA GLN A 169 -0.68 17.62 -0.50
C GLN A 169 -1.42 16.69 -1.46
N PHE A 170 -1.12 16.78 -2.75
CA PHE A 170 -1.67 15.91 -3.80
C PHE A 170 -3.21 15.92 -3.94
N CYS A 171 -3.86 17.06 -3.66
CA CYS A 171 -5.30 17.22 -3.91
C CYS A 171 -5.57 17.33 -5.42
N LEU A 172 -6.54 16.57 -5.92
CA LEU A 172 -7.01 16.66 -7.31
C LEU A 172 -8.44 17.21 -7.41
N ASP A 173 -9.22 17.14 -6.33
CA ASP A 173 -10.62 17.57 -6.25
C ASP A 173 -10.74 18.99 -5.68
N ASN A 174 -10.08 19.95 -6.33
CA ASN A 174 -10.00 21.34 -5.86
C ASN A 174 -11.30 22.14 -6.04
N ASP A 175 -12.27 21.57 -6.74
CA ASP A 175 -13.59 22.13 -7.02
C ASP A 175 -14.63 21.84 -5.93
N LEU A 176 -14.33 20.91 -5.01
CA LEU A 176 -15.18 20.58 -3.88
C LEU A 176 -15.00 21.59 -2.74
N ALA A 177 -16.10 22.00 -2.11
CA ALA A 177 -16.06 23.00 -1.03
C ALA A 177 -15.40 22.50 0.26
N ASP A 178 -15.57 21.21 0.59
CA ASP A 178 -14.95 20.56 1.74
C ASP A 178 -14.62 19.10 1.38
N PRO A 179 -13.56 18.85 0.60
CA PRO A 179 -13.21 17.50 0.16
C PRO A 179 -12.73 16.64 1.36
N ILE A 180 -12.86 15.33 1.22
CA ILE A 180 -12.27 14.40 2.19
C ILE A 180 -10.74 14.44 2.11
N VAL A 181 -10.09 14.16 3.24
CA VAL A 181 -8.63 14.12 3.38
C VAL A 181 -8.20 12.79 3.99
N LEU A 182 -7.15 12.19 3.42
CA LEU A 182 -6.45 11.09 4.05
C LEU A 182 -5.51 11.63 5.14
N ASN A 183 -5.89 11.50 6.41
CA ASN A 183 -5.13 11.92 7.58
C ASN A 183 -3.97 10.96 7.91
N LEU A 184 -3.06 10.79 6.94
CA LEU A 184 -1.99 9.79 7.00
C LEU A 184 -0.92 10.14 8.04
N CYS A 185 -0.49 11.40 8.09
CA CYS A 185 0.55 11.83 9.01
C CYS A 185 0.17 11.60 10.48
N ASP A 186 -1.06 11.97 10.87
CA ASP A 186 -1.54 11.74 12.23
C ASP A 186 -1.66 10.25 12.58
N ALA A 187 -2.06 9.41 11.61
CA ALA A 187 -2.09 7.96 11.80
C ALA A 187 -0.69 7.41 12.10
N VAL A 188 0.32 7.81 11.32
CA VAL A 188 1.73 7.39 11.52
C VAL A 188 2.28 7.88 12.86
N VAL A 189 2.02 9.14 13.22
CA VAL A 189 2.45 9.71 14.51
C VAL A 189 1.80 8.98 15.68
N SER A 190 0.49 8.72 15.59
CA SER A 190 -0.28 8.03 16.62
C SER A 190 0.19 6.59 16.84
N GLU A 191 0.57 5.88 15.78
CA GLU A 191 1.16 4.54 15.89
C GLU A 191 2.57 4.56 16.46
N THR A 192 3.38 5.54 16.07
CA THR A 192 4.76 5.68 16.54
C THR A 192 4.83 5.99 18.04
N LYS A 193 3.89 6.79 18.56
CA LYS A 193 3.80 7.14 19.99
C LYS A 193 3.29 6.00 20.88
N ARG A 194 2.53 5.05 20.33
CA ARG A 194 1.96 3.95 21.13
C ARG A 194 3.08 3.06 21.69
N SER A 195 3.02 2.80 22.99
CA SER A 195 4.02 2.00 23.73
C SER A 195 4.25 0.63 23.09
N HIS A 196 5.49 0.13 23.20
CA HIS A 196 5.94 -1.13 22.61
C HIS A 196 5.11 -2.37 22.99
N SER A 197 4.34 -2.32 24.08
CA SER A 197 3.55 -3.46 24.57
C SER A 197 2.28 -3.76 23.76
N PHE A 198 1.73 -2.77 23.03
CA PHE A 198 0.55 -2.93 22.16
C PHE A 198 0.72 -2.07 20.91
N ARG A 199 1.59 -2.50 20.01
CA ARG A 199 1.74 -1.83 18.71
C ARG A 199 0.60 -2.24 17.79
N ASP A 200 -0.35 -1.34 17.69
CA ASP A 200 -1.40 -1.39 16.69
C ASP A 200 -0.81 -0.85 15.39
N HIS A 201 -0.37 -1.73 14.50
CA HIS A 201 0.27 -1.34 13.23
C HIS A 201 -0.79 -1.41 12.13
N ARG A 202 -1.78 -0.52 12.16
CA ARG A 202 -2.89 -0.50 11.21
C ARG A 202 -2.48 0.19 9.91
N THR A 203 -1.62 1.21 9.95
CA THR A 203 -1.28 2.02 8.77
C THR A 203 -0.62 1.19 7.67
N VAL A 204 0.18 0.18 8.03
CA VAL A 204 0.79 -0.75 7.05
C VAL A 204 -0.25 -1.60 6.31
N ALA A 205 -1.41 -1.83 6.93
CA ALA A 205 -2.53 -2.56 6.35
C ALA A 205 -3.52 -1.69 5.57
N LEU A 206 -3.38 -0.37 5.58
CA LEU A 206 -4.24 0.56 4.84
C LEU A 206 -4.37 0.20 3.34
N PRO A 207 -3.28 -0.09 2.59
CA PRO A 207 -3.41 -0.50 1.19
C PRO A 207 -4.20 -1.80 1.02
N ALA A 208 -4.00 -2.78 1.90
CA ALA A 208 -4.73 -4.04 1.84
C ALA A 208 -6.22 -3.86 2.19
N LEU A 209 -6.54 -2.94 3.12
CA LEU A 209 -7.92 -2.55 3.43
C LEU A 209 -8.62 -1.96 2.20
N ILE A 210 -7.96 -1.05 1.47
CA ILE A 210 -8.51 -0.50 0.22
C ILE A 210 -8.71 -1.60 -0.83
N ARG A 211 -7.80 -2.56 -0.92
CA ARG A 211 -7.96 -3.71 -1.82
C ARG A 211 -9.23 -4.52 -1.50
N VAL A 212 -9.55 -4.71 -0.22
CA VAL A 212 -10.80 -5.36 0.22
C VAL A 212 -12.01 -4.51 -0.15
N ILE A 213 -11.99 -3.21 0.15
CA ILE A 213 -13.10 -2.31 -0.19
C ILE A 213 -13.35 -2.34 -1.70
N ARG A 214 -12.30 -2.19 -2.51
CA ARG A 214 -12.37 -2.36 -3.97
C ARG A 214 -12.99 -3.69 -4.38
N SER A 215 -12.59 -4.81 -3.75
CA SER A 215 -13.13 -6.13 -4.09
C SER A 215 -14.62 -6.28 -3.81
N LEU A 216 -15.15 -5.51 -2.87
CA LEU A 216 -16.58 -5.52 -2.50
C LEU A 216 -17.42 -4.63 -3.42
N GLU A 217 -16.80 -3.63 -4.04
CA GLU A 217 -17.43 -2.63 -4.90
C GLU A 217 -17.12 -2.83 -6.40
N LEU A 218 -16.75 -4.06 -6.83
CA LEU A 218 -16.29 -4.33 -8.21
C LEU A 218 -17.30 -3.98 -9.32
N ALA A 219 -18.59 -3.89 -9.00
CA ALA A 219 -19.61 -3.49 -9.96
C ALA A 219 -19.69 -1.97 -10.14
N ASP A 220 -19.43 -1.21 -9.07
CA ASP A 220 -19.60 0.23 -9.02
C ASP A 220 -18.73 0.84 -7.90
N LEU A 221 -17.74 1.64 -8.27
CA LEU A 221 -16.83 2.30 -7.35
C LEU A 221 -17.27 3.72 -6.97
N THR A 222 -18.49 4.13 -7.33
CA THR A 222 -19.01 5.48 -7.06
C THR A 222 -19.06 5.79 -5.56
N GLU A 223 -19.29 4.79 -4.68
CA GLU A 223 -19.28 5.02 -3.22
C GLU A 223 -17.89 5.45 -2.68
N ILE A 224 -16.81 5.21 -3.42
CA ILE A 224 -15.43 5.45 -2.98
C ILE A 224 -14.59 6.30 -3.94
N ASP A 225 -15.20 6.92 -4.95
CA ASP A 225 -14.53 7.67 -6.01
C ASP A 225 -13.73 8.88 -5.49
N ALA A 226 -14.19 9.50 -4.41
CA ALA A 226 -13.52 10.59 -3.71
C ALA A 226 -12.12 10.19 -3.20
N LEU A 227 -11.85 8.90 -2.98
CA LEU A 227 -10.51 8.42 -2.58
C LEU A 227 -9.45 8.64 -3.67
N LEU A 228 -9.86 8.74 -4.95
CA LEU A 228 -8.94 8.96 -6.05
C LEU A 228 -8.39 10.39 -6.04
N GLY A 229 -9.20 11.38 -5.68
CA GLY A 229 -8.82 12.80 -5.78
C GLY A 229 -8.58 13.51 -4.45
N CYS A 230 -8.83 12.83 -3.32
CA CYS A 230 -8.59 13.38 -1.98
C CYS A 230 -7.14 13.86 -1.76
N ALA A 231 -7.00 14.87 -0.91
CA ALA A 231 -5.70 15.32 -0.43
C ALA A 231 -5.15 14.35 0.63
N ILE A 232 -3.83 14.37 0.83
CA ILE A 232 -3.17 13.61 1.90
C ILE A 232 -2.52 14.59 2.87
N ALA A 233 -2.81 14.45 4.16
CA ALA A 233 -2.07 15.11 5.22
C ALA A 233 -0.67 14.47 5.33
N MET A 234 0.35 15.25 4.98
CA MET A 234 1.74 14.81 4.89
C MET A 234 2.67 15.82 5.59
N PRO A 235 3.83 15.38 6.08
CA PRO A 235 4.89 16.29 6.51
C PRO A 235 5.21 17.32 5.44
N CYS A 236 5.44 18.57 5.85
CA CYS A 236 5.72 19.68 4.97
C CYS A 236 6.90 19.40 4.02
N PRO A 237 6.86 19.87 2.75
CA PRO A 237 7.96 19.67 1.79
C PRO A 237 9.34 20.09 2.30
N ASN A 238 9.40 21.14 3.14
CA ASN A 238 10.61 21.65 3.77
C ASN A 238 11.33 20.61 4.66
N ILE A 239 10.60 19.66 5.23
CA ILE A 239 11.17 18.57 6.04
C ILE A 239 12.00 17.65 5.14
N TYR A 240 11.53 17.37 3.92
CA TYR A 240 12.27 16.52 2.97
C TYR A 240 13.44 17.24 2.29
N THR A 241 13.38 18.57 2.11
CA THR A 241 14.51 19.34 1.56
C THR A 241 15.65 19.44 2.55
N LYS A 242 15.34 19.62 3.85
CA LYS A 242 16.32 19.69 4.94
C LYS A 242 16.39 18.39 5.74
N PHE A 243 16.25 17.25 5.05
CA PHE A 243 16.01 15.96 5.70
C PHE A 243 17.16 15.52 6.61
N SER A 244 18.41 15.66 6.15
CA SER A 244 19.63 15.35 6.91
C SER A 244 19.77 16.12 8.23
N THR A 245 19.16 17.30 8.34
CA THR A 245 19.20 18.13 9.56
C THR A 245 18.03 17.88 10.50
N GLN A 246 17.06 17.06 10.10
CA GLN A 246 15.91 16.72 10.95
C GLN A 246 16.31 15.76 12.06
N ASP A 247 15.56 15.78 13.17
CA ASP A 247 15.71 14.80 14.23
C ASP A 247 15.40 13.38 13.71
N PRO A 248 16.11 12.32 14.15
CA PRO A 248 15.87 10.95 13.72
C PRO A 248 14.41 10.47 13.87
N TYR A 249 13.68 10.98 14.87
CA TYR A 249 12.25 10.71 15.04
C TYR A 249 11.42 11.28 13.88
N ILE A 250 11.68 12.53 13.50
CA ILE A 250 11.02 13.21 12.38
C ILE A 250 11.41 12.56 11.05
N GLN A 251 12.70 12.20 10.87
CA GLN A 251 13.16 11.47 9.69
C GLN A 251 12.41 10.15 9.51
N LYS A 252 12.22 9.40 10.59
CA LYS A 252 11.46 8.16 10.58
C LYS A 252 10.01 8.38 10.18
N ILE A 253 9.29 9.31 10.83
CA ILE A 253 7.88 9.60 10.53
C ILE A 253 7.73 10.03 9.07
N ALA A 254 8.60 10.91 8.60
CA ALA A 254 8.54 11.41 7.24
C ALA A 254 8.79 10.30 6.20
N LEU A 255 9.73 9.38 6.45
CA LEU A 255 9.91 8.20 5.59
C LEU A 255 8.71 7.25 5.65
N ASP A 256 8.17 6.96 6.84
CA ASP A 256 7.00 6.09 6.99
C ASP A 256 5.79 6.68 6.21
N CYS A 257 5.54 7.99 6.33
CA CYS A 257 4.53 8.70 5.54
C CYS A 257 4.77 8.56 4.03
N LEU A 258 6.01 8.72 3.54
CA LEU A 258 6.31 8.55 2.11
C LEU A 258 6.01 7.12 1.62
N PHE A 259 6.39 6.09 2.39
CA PHE A 259 6.12 4.70 2.04
C PHE A 259 4.61 4.41 2.02
N HIS A 260 3.88 4.85 3.04
CA HIS A 260 2.44 4.66 3.11
C HIS A 260 1.69 5.43 2.01
N ALA A 261 2.08 6.68 1.72
CA ALA A 261 1.51 7.47 0.62
C ALA A 261 1.79 6.85 -0.75
N CYS A 262 3.00 6.34 -0.96
CA CYS A 262 3.34 5.65 -2.21
C CYS A 262 2.48 4.39 -2.38
N ASN A 263 2.31 3.61 -1.32
CA ASN A 263 1.47 2.41 -1.35
C ASN A 263 -0.02 2.72 -1.49
N TRP A 264 -0.50 3.81 -0.89
CA TRP A 264 -1.83 4.35 -1.10
C TRP A 264 -2.06 4.66 -2.58
N PHE A 265 -1.17 5.42 -3.22
CA PHE A 265 -1.30 5.72 -4.65
C PHE A 265 -1.28 4.48 -5.52
N ARG A 266 -0.43 3.50 -5.22
CA ARG A 266 -0.39 2.26 -6.01
C ARG A 266 -1.71 1.50 -5.93
N GLU A 267 -2.33 1.43 -4.76
CA GLU A 267 -3.64 0.75 -4.65
C GLU A 267 -4.79 1.61 -5.20
N THR A 268 -4.79 2.94 -5.07
CA THR A 268 -5.81 3.78 -5.72
C THR A 268 -5.70 3.72 -7.24
N ILE A 269 -4.49 3.69 -7.81
CA ILE A 269 -4.29 3.44 -9.25
C ILE A 269 -4.87 2.07 -9.63
N ASN A 270 -4.58 1.01 -8.87
CA ASN A 270 -5.15 -0.32 -9.12
C ASN A 270 -6.69 -0.31 -9.08
N SER A 271 -7.30 0.52 -8.23
CA SER A 271 -8.76 0.66 -8.15
C SER A 271 -9.38 1.35 -9.35
N PHE A 272 -8.78 2.44 -9.81
CA PHE A 272 -9.44 3.36 -10.74
C PHE A 272 -8.86 3.37 -12.16
N VAL A 273 -7.91 2.49 -12.48
CA VAL A 273 -7.28 2.44 -13.82
C VAL A 273 -8.30 2.21 -14.96
N TYR A 274 -9.46 1.61 -14.68
CA TYR A 274 -10.51 1.42 -15.67
C TYR A 274 -10.98 2.75 -16.31
N MET A 275 -10.88 3.88 -15.59
CA MET A 275 -11.20 5.23 -16.09
C MET A 275 -10.39 5.61 -17.34
N VAL A 276 -9.21 5.01 -17.54
CA VAL A 276 -8.43 5.17 -18.77
C VAL A 276 -9.20 4.69 -19.99
N LYS A 277 -9.93 3.57 -19.88
CA LYS A 277 -10.80 3.07 -20.95
C LYS A 277 -12.05 3.92 -21.13
N GLU A 278 -12.55 4.55 -20.06
CA GLU A 278 -13.72 5.44 -20.09
C GLU A 278 -13.42 6.83 -20.65
N GLY A 279 -12.15 7.14 -20.93
CA GLY A 279 -11.74 8.41 -21.52
C GLY A 279 -11.48 9.53 -20.51
N SER A 280 -11.35 9.21 -19.23
CA SER A 280 -11.06 10.17 -18.13
C SER A 280 -9.72 9.86 -17.41
N PRO A 281 -8.58 9.76 -18.13
CA PRO A 281 -7.32 9.27 -17.57
C PRO A 281 -6.59 10.26 -16.65
N ASP A 282 -7.00 11.52 -16.58
CA ASP A 282 -6.20 12.61 -16.01
C ASP A 282 -5.80 12.37 -14.55
N LYS A 283 -6.77 11.99 -13.70
CA LYS A 283 -6.50 11.69 -12.28
C LYS A 283 -5.54 10.50 -12.13
N ILE A 284 -5.66 9.48 -12.99
CA ILE A 284 -4.78 8.31 -12.98
C ILE A 284 -3.35 8.69 -13.36
N ILE A 285 -3.17 9.50 -14.42
CA ILE A 285 -1.86 10.02 -14.82
C ILE A 285 -1.22 10.82 -13.67
N MET A 286 -2.00 11.69 -13.03
CA MET A 286 -1.52 12.50 -11.90
C MET A 286 -1.08 11.63 -10.72
N ARG A 287 -1.83 10.57 -10.37
CA ARG A 287 -1.39 9.62 -9.34
C ARG A 287 -0.13 8.85 -9.74
N ILE A 288 0.04 8.46 -11.01
CA ILE A 288 1.27 7.81 -11.49
C ILE A 288 2.48 8.74 -11.37
N ARG A 289 2.32 10.03 -11.74
CA ARG A 289 3.35 11.04 -11.51
C ARG A 289 3.67 11.18 -10.03
N GLY A 290 2.65 11.19 -9.17
CA GLY A 290 2.80 11.17 -7.71
C GLY A 290 3.61 9.96 -7.21
N VAL A 291 3.38 8.76 -7.76
CA VAL A 291 4.18 7.57 -7.43
C VAL A 291 5.66 7.77 -7.77
N VAL A 292 5.96 8.30 -8.96
CA VAL A 292 7.35 8.58 -9.40
C VAL A 292 8.01 9.63 -8.50
N TYR A 293 7.29 10.71 -8.17
CA TYR A 293 7.75 11.75 -7.26
C TYR A 293 8.08 11.18 -5.87
N LEU A 294 7.14 10.44 -5.27
CA LEU A 294 7.33 9.82 -3.96
C LEU A 294 8.49 8.81 -3.95
N GLN A 295 8.64 7.99 -5.00
CA GLN A 295 9.77 7.06 -5.11
C GLN A 295 11.12 7.79 -5.19
N THR A 296 11.17 8.93 -5.89
CA THR A 296 12.36 9.76 -5.97
C THR A 296 12.70 10.38 -4.61
N LEU A 297 11.69 10.88 -3.90
CA LEU A 297 11.86 11.37 -2.53
C LEU A 297 12.34 10.28 -1.56
N ILE A 298 11.72 9.09 -1.60
CA ILE A 298 12.14 7.93 -0.80
C ILE A 298 13.61 7.61 -1.08
N SER A 299 14.01 7.51 -2.35
CA SER A 299 15.37 7.20 -2.75
C SER A 299 16.39 8.19 -2.19
N ARG A 300 16.04 9.49 -2.23
CA ARG A 300 16.85 10.58 -1.70
C ARG A 300 16.93 10.56 -0.18
N CYS A 301 15.79 10.47 0.51
CA CYS A 301 15.74 10.51 1.98
C CYS A 301 16.37 9.25 2.61
N LEU A 302 16.15 8.06 2.04
CA LEU A 302 16.76 6.81 2.52
C LEU A 302 18.29 6.87 2.55
N SER A 303 18.91 7.57 1.58
CA SER A 303 20.37 7.68 1.53
C SER A 303 20.96 8.48 2.69
N GLN A 304 20.14 9.28 3.36
CA GLN A 304 20.53 10.22 4.41
C GLN A 304 20.25 9.67 5.82
N THR A 305 19.53 8.55 5.95
CA THR A 305 19.23 7.94 7.26
C THR A 305 19.86 6.55 7.37
N ALA A 306 20.76 6.38 8.33
CA ALA A 306 21.33 5.07 8.66
C ALA A 306 20.42 4.29 9.61
N GLY A 307 20.19 3.01 9.33
CA GLY A 307 19.47 2.10 10.23
C GLY A 307 17.94 2.25 10.23
N TYR A 308 17.38 3.02 9.30
CA TYR A 308 15.94 3.03 9.05
C TYR A 308 15.48 1.69 8.44
N SER A 309 14.35 1.18 8.91
CA SER A 309 13.70 -0.02 8.36
C SER A 309 12.32 0.37 7.83
N PRO A 310 12.08 0.28 6.52
CA PRO A 310 10.79 0.62 5.92
C PRO A 310 9.66 -0.32 6.39
N PRO A 311 8.41 0.18 6.48
CA PRO A 311 7.23 -0.65 6.68
C PRO A 311 7.11 -1.71 5.56
N SER A 312 6.77 -2.94 5.93
CA SER A 312 6.60 -4.03 4.95
C SER A 312 5.13 -4.24 4.62
N CYS A 313 4.73 -3.88 3.39
CA CYS A 313 3.36 -4.07 2.88
C CYS A 313 3.18 -5.35 2.04
N ASN A 314 4.26 -6.08 1.76
CA ASN A 314 4.22 -7.36 1.04
C ASN A 314 4.57 -8.51 1.98
N ILE A 315 3.78 -9.58 1.91
CA ILE A 315 3.86 -10.75 2.80
C ILE A 315 4.21 -11.98 1.97
N ASP A 316 5.23 -11.87 1.13
CA ASP A 316 5.86 -13.06 0.56
C ASP A 316 7.08 -13.39 1.42
N PRO A 317 7.01 -14.43 2.28
CA PRO A 317 8.12 -14.82 3.14
C PRO A 317 9.32 -15.36 2.34
N SER A 318 9.16 -15.59 1.03
CA SER A 318 10.28 -15.96 0.15
C SER A 318 11.16 -14.78 -0.29
N LYS A 319 10.74 -13.54 0.00
CA LYS A 319 11.40 -12.31 -0.47
C LYS A 319 11.89 -11.39 0.65
N SER A 320 11.97 -11.82 1.92
CA SER A 320 12.51 -10.94 2.97
C SER A 320 14.05 -10.82 2.84
N GLY A 321 14.51 -9.98 1.92
CA GLY A 321 15.90 -9.55 1.83
C GLY A 321 16.21 -8.60 2.99
N SER A 322 17.16 -8.97 3.85
CA SER A 322 17.75 -7.99 4.77
C SER A 322 18.43 -6.91 3.91
N LEU A 323 18.25 -5.63 4.27
CA LEU A 323 19.03 -4.52 3.70
C LEU A 323 20.51 -4.72 4.06
N ASP A 324 21.20 -5.57 3.31
CA ASP A 324 22.61 -5.81 3.49
C ASP A 324 23.39 -4.58 3.03
N LYS A 325 23.92 -3.88 4.04
CA LYS A 325 25.04 -2.92 4.03
C LYS A 325 25.29 -2.23 2.69
N ILE A 326 24.82 -0.98 2.61
CA ILE A 326 25.21 0.07 1.66
C ILE A 326 26.68 -0.14 1.23
N LYS A 327 26.88 -0.69 0.03
CA LYS A 327 28.21 -0.73 -0.59
C LYS A 327 28.52 0.69 -1.05
N LYS A 328 29.35 1.40 -0.27
CA LYS A 328 29.95 2.66 -0.71
C LYS A 328 30.70 2.43 -2.01
N ILE A 329 30.20 2.98 -3.12
CA ILE A 329 30.94 3.06 -4.38
C ILE A 329 32.06 4.09 -4.15
N ASN A 330 33.31 3.63 -4.21
CA ASN A 330 34.46 4.53 -4.13
C ASN A 330 34.50 5.43 -5.37
N PRO A 331 34.78 6.74 -5.24
CA PRO A 331 34.94 7.61 -6.39
C PRO A 331 36.18 7.22 -7.21
N PRO A 332 36.18 7.47 -8.54
CA PRO A 332 37.32 7.16 -9.39
C PRO A 332 38.53 8.01 -8.99
N LYS A 333 39.64 7.34 -8.66
CA LYS A 333 40.92 8.00 -8.35
C LYS A 333 41.38 8.82 -9.56
N LYS A 334 41.35 10.16 -9.44
CA LYS A 334 42.08 11.07 -10.34
C LYS A 334 43.57 10.68 -10.31
N LYS A 335 44.12 10.26 -11.45
CA LYS A 335 45.55 10.00 -11.62
C LYS A 335 46.31 11.32 -11.42
N ALA A 336 47.00 11.43 -10.29
CA ALA A 336 47.94 12.51 -10.03
C ALA A 336 49.09 12.45 -11.05
N ARG A 337 49.32 13.59 -11.71
CA ARG A 337 50.47 13.87 -12.59
C ARG A 337 51.78 13.60 -11.83
N LYS A 338 52.62 12.72 -12.37
CA LYS A 338 54.01 12.55 -11.94
C LYS A 338 54.87 13.54 -12.73
N LYS A 339 55.40 14.53 -12.02
CA LYS A 339 56.48 15.43 -12.47
C LYS A 339 57.72 14.59 -12.78
N ASN A 340 58.32 14.75 -13.96
CA ASN A 340 59.74 14.54 -14.16
C ASN A 340 60.25 15.53 -15.21
N ASP A 341 61.37 16.13 -14.87
CA ASP A 341 62.06 17.23 -15.52
C ASP A 341 63.21 16.70 -16.41
N LYS A 342 63.65 17.56 -17.34
CA LYS A 342 64.90 17.57 -18.14
C LYS A 342 64.96 16.94 -19.56
N ASP A 343 64.89 17.85 -20.54
CA ASP A 343 66.00 18.40 -21.37
C ASP A 343 66.01 18.12 -22.90
N LYS A 344 66.06 19.25 -23.64
CA LYS A 344 66.65 19.58 -24.97
C LYS A 344 65.97 19.35 -26.33
N GLY A 345 65.79 20.49 -27.03
CA GLY A 345 65.97 20.76 -28.47
C GLY A 345 64.72 20.58 -29.34
N ASP A 346 64.40 21.37 -30.37
CA ASP A 346 64.88 22.63 -30.97
C ASP A 346 63.80 23.03 -32.01
N ARG A 347 63.67 24.35 -32.27
CA ARG A 347 63.07 25.03 -33.46
C ARG A 347 61.57 25.04 -33.81
N ASP A 348 61.10 26.30 -33.84
CA ASP A 348 60.46 27.07 -34.92
C ASP A 348 58.95 27.00 -35.24
N ASN A 349 58.40 28.24 -35.31
CA ASN A 349 57.24 28.76 -36.07
C ASN A 349 55.82 28.29 -35.69
N ASP A 350 54.76 29.10 -35.68
CA ASP A 350 54.52 30.50 -36.05
C ASP A 350 53.14 30.92 -35.46
N GLU A 351 52.97 32.23 -35.22
CA GLU A 351 51.73 33.07 -35.19
C GLU A 351 50.34 32.42 -34.95
N THR A 352 49.51 32.75 -33.95
CA THR A 352 48.78 34.02 -33.68
C THR A 352 47.95 33.81 -32.37
N ALA A 353 48.07 34.61 -31.30
CA ALA A 353 47.27 35.83 -30.97
C ALA A 353 45.74 35.54 -30.82
N VAL A 354 44.98 35.81 -29.75
CA VAL A 354 45.02 36.80 -28.65
C VAL A 354 44.16 36.30 -27.45
N GLU A 355 44.60 36.72 -26.26
CA GLU A 355 44.02 36.76 -24.90
C GLU A 355 42.54 37.21 -24.81
N GLU A 356 41.74 36.70 -23.87
CA GLU A 356 41.40 37.23 -22.51
C GLU A 356 39.84 37.16 -22.49
N SER A 357 39.11 36.84 -21.43
CA SER A 357 39.26 37.18 -20.03
C SER A 357 38.32 36.32 -19.18
N VAL A 358 38.71 36.22 -17.91
CA VAL A 358 38.03 35.57 -16.81
C VAL A 358 36.79 36.37 -16.43
N VAL A 359 35.63 35.70 -16.27
CA VAL A 359 34.63 36.12 -15.29
C VAL A 359 34.20 34.88 -14.53
N ALA A 360 34.61 34.86 -13.26
CA ALA A 360 34.08 33.95 -12.28
C ALA A 360 32.69 34.45 -11.89
N GLU A 361 31.67 33.60 -12.00
CA GLU A 361 30.50 33.67 -11.13
C GLU A 361 30.27 32.29 -10.53
N SER A 362 30.04 32.37 -9.23
CA SER A 362 30.04 31.34 -8.21
C SER A 362 28.67 30.68 -8.07
N GLU A 363 28.71 29.48 -7.47
CA GLU A 363 27.61 28.84 -6.75
C GLU A 363 26.46 28.26 -7.58
N ASP A 364 26.59 26.97 -7.87
CA ASP A 364 25.67 25.98 -7.30
C ASP A 364 26.47 24.67 -7.14
N GLU A 365 27.00 24.44 -5.92
CA GLU A 365 27.38 23.10 -5.52
C GLU A 365 26.08 22.28 -5.41
N GLU A 366 25.62 21.71 -6.53
CA GLU A 366 24.74 20.55 -6.46
C GLU A 366 25.49 19.49 -5.67
N GLU A 367 25.20 19.40 -4.37
CA GLU A 367 25.56 18.24 -3.57
C GLU A 367 25.18 17.02 -4.39
N CYS A 368 26.18 16.22 -4.75
CA CYS A 368 25.97 14.96 -5.46
C CYS A 368 25.26 14.01 -4.49
N LEU A 369 23.94 14.18 -4.34
CA LEU A 369 23.10 13.40 -3.46
C LEU A 369 23.09 11.97 -3.99
N VAL A 370 23.78 11.10 -3.26
CA VAL A 370 23.83 9.67 -3.58
C VAL A 370 22.43 9.10 -3.37
N ALA A 371 21.64 8.95 -4.42
CA ALA A 371 20.31 8.35 -4.31
C ALA A 371 20.41 6.84 -4.05
N THR A 372 19.50 6.33 -3.21
CA THR A 372 19.33 4.88 -3.01
C THR A 372 18.73 4.26 -4.27
N GLU A 373 19.24 3.10 -4.71
CA GLU A 373 18.64 2.41 -5.85
C GLU A 373 17.24 1.88 -5.52
N PHE A 374 16.31 1.98 -6.49
CA PHE A 374 14.93 1.50 -6.36
C PHE A 374 14.83 0.02 -5.93
N SER A 375 15.79 -0.81 -6.36
CA SER A 375 15.90 -2.22 -6.01
C SER A 375 15.91 -2.46 -4.49
N GLN A 376 16.45 -1.52 -3.71
CA GLN A 376 16.67 -1.68 -2.27
C GLN A 376 15.38 -1.53 -1.44
N PHE A 377 14.37 -0.83 -1.96
CA PHE A 377 13.12 -0.59 -1.24
C PHE A 377 11.88 -1.01 -2.02
N ARG A 378 12.05 -1.57 -3.23
CA ARG A 378 10.94 -2.07 -4.06
C ARG A 378 10.05 -3.07 -3.33
N GLU A 379 10.63 -3.94 -2.50
CA GLU A 379 9.90 -4.98 -1.77
C GLU A 379 8.94 -4.42 -0.73
N ASN A 380 9.17 -3.19 -0.26
CA ASN A 380 8.29 -2.47 0.66
C ASN A 380 7.09 -1.82 -0.02
N LEU A 381 7.05 -1.83 -1.36
CA LEU A 381 5.98 -1.23 -2.14
C LEU A 381 5.03 -2.29 -2.71
N ARG A 382 3.72 -2.03 -2.65
CA ARG A 382 2.64 -2.86 -3.20
C ARG A 382 2.82 -3.08 -4.70
N GLU A 383 2.32 -4.18 -5.25
CA GLU A 383 2.38 -4.41 -6.70
C GLU A 383 1.34 -3.56 -7.44
N LEU A 384 1.64 -3.19 -8.70
CA LEU A 384 0.64 -2.62 -9.60
C LEU A 384 -0.02 -3.78 -10.35
N ASP A 385 -1.34 -3.77 -10.45
CA ASP A 385 -2.09 -4.79 -11.16
C ASP A 385 -1.82 -4.67 -12.68
N PHE A 386 -2.01 -5.76 -13.42
CA PHE A 386 -1.70 -5.79 -14.86
C PHE A 386 -2.50 -4.75 -15.66
N ASP A 387 -3.72 -4.45 -15.24
CA ASP A 387 -4.58 -3.45 -15.88
C ASP A 387 -3.97 -2.05 -15.90
N VAL A 388 -3.01 -1.74 -15.01
CA VAL A 388 -2.26 -0.47 -15.02
C VAL A 388 -1.52 -0.23 -16.34
N CYS A 389 -1.22 -1.29 -17.10
CA CYS A 389 -0.68 -1.18 -18.45
C CYS A 389 -1.59 -0.43 -19.44
N LEU A 390 -2.88 -0.25 -19.13
CA LEU A 390 -3.79 0.58 -19.94
C LEU A 390 -3.28 2.02 -20.12
N VAL A 391 -2.54 2.55 -19.17
CA VAL A 391 -1.95 3.89 -19.26
C VAL A 391 -0.98 3.99 -20.46
N LEU A 392 -0.37 2.89 -20.87
CA LEU A 392 0.54 2.83 -22.03
C LEU A 392 -0.19 2.99 -23.37
N THR A 393 -1.52 2.91 -23.40
CA THR A 393 -2.30 3.19 -24.62
C THR A 393 -2.50 4.69 -24.86
N LEU A 394 -2.14 5.53 -23.89
CA LEU A 394 -2.26 6.98 -23.99
C LEU A 394 -1.09 7.57 -24.81
N PRO A 395 -1.31 8.69 -25.52
CA PRO A 395 -0.25 9.34 -26.28
C PRO A 395 0.83 9.89 -25.35
N LEU A 396 2.09 9.72 -25.75
CA LEU A 396 3.23 10.30 -25.04
C LEU A 396 3.30 11.81 -25.28
N ALA A 397 3.37 12.59 -24.21
CA ALA A 397 3.64 14.02 -24.25
C ALA A 397 5.14 14.27 -24.07
N MET A 398 5.77 14.94 -25.03
CA MET A 398 7.22 15.23 -25.01
C MET A 398 7.60 16.40 -24.09
N SER A 399 6.64 17.22 -23.65
CA SER A 399 6.83 18.34 -22.73
C SER A 399 5.61 18.49 -21.82
N PRO A 400 5.47 17.67 -20.77
CA PRO A 400 4.36 17.81 -19.85
C PRO A 400 4.49 19.13 -19.07
N GLU A 401 3.40 19.90 -19.00
CA GLU A 401 3.33 21.01 -18.03
C GLU A 401 3.49 20.44 -16.61
N PRO A 402 4.26 21.11 -15.73
CA PRO A 402 4.43 20.66 -14.36
C PRO A 402 3.06 20.63 -13.66
N PRO A 403 2.76 19.59 -12.86
CA PRO A 403 1.54 19.54 -12.08
C PRO A 403 1.46 20.76 -11.16
N LYS A 404 0.26 21.33 -10.99
CA LYS A 404 0.06 22.54 -10.17
C LYS A 404 0.40 22.34 -8.70
N ASP A 405 0.42 21.10 -8.21
CA ASP A 405 0.71 20.75 -6.82
C ASP A 405 1.40 19.38 -6.71
N GLY A 406 2.74 19.35 -6.80
CA GLY A 406 3.59 18.19 -6.44
C GLY A 406 4.11 17.36 -7.61
#